data_AF-A0A519DJJ9-F1
#
_entry.id   AF-A0A519DJJ9-F1
#
_cell.length_a   1.000
_cell.length_b   1.000
_cell.length_c   1.000
_cell.angle_alpha   90.00
_cell.angle_beta   90.00
_cell.angle_gamma   90.00
#
_symmetry.space_group_name_H-M   'P 1'
#
loop_
_entity.id
_entity.type
_entity.pdbx_description
1 polymer ?
#
loop_
_entity_poly.entity_id
_entity_poly.type
_entity_poly.pdbx_seq_one_letter_code
_entity_poly.pdbx_strand_id
1 'polypeptide(L)'
;MSAQEEEINLIYALRGIQVLIGAGVGLESSMTHIAKGGYGIISSDFSKALSGVNSGQRLEDELRRLIKSSKSPDYQRLLTSMLNNVVSNTDLAASLEQQASRAEENRTDRLKRYIEDLSGLPEKALILGFLAPLILGLLAISPFLLGGLQGVPGVTIPPVDKMMFAYKGGLLVTIVLLVLMLLGAKAKDPGV
;
A
#
# COMPACT_ATOMS: atom_id res chain seq x y z
N MET A 1 -10.47 4.94 11.16
CA MET A 1 -9.01 4.88 11.36
C MET A 1 -8.50 3.69 10.56
N SER A 2 -7.85 3.94 9.42
CA SER A 2 -7.15 2.91 8.66
C SER A 2 -5.69 2.86 9.12
N ALA A 3 -5.09 1.67 9.20
CA ALA A 3 -3.68 1.53 9.60
C ALA A 3 -2.73 2.25 8.62
N GLN A 4 -3.16 2.39 7.36
CA GLN A 4 -2.41 3.06 6.30
C GLN A 4 -2.27 4.58 6.54
N GLU A 5 -3.34 5.24 6.99
CA GLU A 5 -3.28 6.68 7.34
C GLU A 5 -2.34 6.93 8.53
N GLU A 6 -2.30 6.02 9.50
CA GLU A 6 -1.36 6.10 10.62
C GLU A 6 0.08 5.98 10.11
N GLU A 7 0.39 4.99 9.28
CA GLU A 7 1.75 4.78 8.73
C GLU A 7 2.26 5.95 7.88
N ILE A 8 1.42 6.53 7.03
CA ILE A 8 1.80 7.66 6.17
C ILE A 8 2.16 8.88 7.04
N ASN A 9 1.30 9.21 8.00
CA ASN A 9 1.49 10.37 8.86
C ASN A 9 2.63 10.18 9.87
N LEU A 10 2.87 8.95 10.30
CA LEU A 10 3.87 8.60 11.30
C LEU A 10 5.29 8.99 10.90
N ILE A 11 5.68 8.82 9.63
CA ILE A 11 7.05 9.16 9.18
C ILE A 11 7.34 10.65 9.39
N TYR A 12 6.39 11.51 9.01
CA TYR A 12 6.52 12.95 9.17
C TYR A 12 6.51 13.36 10.65
N ALA A 13 5.64 12.74 11.45
CA ALA A 13 5.60 12.97 12.89
C ALA A 13 6.90 12.52 13.58
N LEU A 14 7.43 11.35 13.24
CA LEU A 14 8.69 10.80 13.76
C LEU A 14 9.85 11.76 13.53
N ARG A 15 9.99 12.32 12.32
CA ARG A 15 11.03 13.31 12.03
C ARG A 15 10.88 14.57 12.89
N GLY A 16 9.66 15.07 13.07
CA GLY A 16 9.41 16.21 13.96
C GLY A 16 9.78 15.91 15.41
N ILE A 17 9.39 14.75 15.94
CA ILE A 17 9.72 14.33 17.31
C ILE A 17 11.23 14.17 17.46
N GLN A 18 11.91 13.54 16.49
CA GLN A 18 13.36 13.33 16.53
C GLN A 18 14.12 14.65 16.61
N VAL A 19 13.75 15.66 15.82
CA VAL A 19 14.38 16.99 15.85
C VAL A 19 14.18 17.66 17.20
N LEU A 20 12.96 17.60 17.76
CA LEU A 20 12.64 18.23 19.05
C LEU A 20 13.36 17.54 20.22
N ILE A 21 13.27 16.21 20.30
CA ILE A 21 13.96 15.43 21.34
C ILE A 21 15.48 15.59 21.22
N GLY A 22 16.03 15.59 20.00
CA GLY A 22 17.46 15.83 19.76
C GLY A 22 17.92 17.23 20.18
N ALA A 23 17.03 18.22 20.13
CA ALA A 23 17.28 19.57 20.67
C ALA A 23 17.11 19.66 22.21
N GLY A 24 16.85 18.55 22.89
CA GLY A 24 16.63 18.49 24.34
C GLY A 24 15.24 18.94 24.78
N VAL A 25 14.27 19.03 23.86
CA VAL A 25 12.88 19.37 24.20
C VAL A 25 12.24 18.18 24.92
N GLY A 26 11.57 18.44 26.05
CA GLY A 26 10.86 17.39 26.79
C GLY A 26 9.76 16.73 25.96
N LEU A 27 9.36 15.51 26.34
CA LEU A 27 8.40 14.70 25.59
C LEU A 27 7.02 15.37 25.47
N GLU A 28 6.49 15.93 26.57
CA GLU A 28 5.19 16.61 26.58
C GLU A 28 5.16 17.84 25.67
N SER A 29 6.22 18.65 25.72
CA SER A 29 6.38 19.79 24.82
C SER A 29 6.48 19.33 23.37
N SER A 30 7.26 18.27 23.11
CA SER A 30 7.38 17.67 21.78
C SER A 30 6.02 17.18 21.25
N MET A 31 5.25 16.48 22.09
CA MET A 31 3.88 16.07 21.77
C MET A 31 2.98 17.28 21.48
N THR A 32 3.13 18.37 22.22
CA THR A 32 2.37 19.61 21.99
C THR A 32 2.70 20.24 20.64
N HIS A 33 3.97 20.24 20.25
CA HIS A 33 4.39 20.71 18.92
C HIS A 33 3.79 19.84 17.81
N ILE A 34 3.85 18.51 17.96
CA ILE A 34 3.26 17.59 16.98
C ILE A 34 1.73 17.73 16.94
N ALA A 35 1.05 17.90 18.07
CA ALA A 35 -0.39 18.12 18.13
C ALA A 35 -0.84 19.36 17.32
N LYS A 36 0.00 20.41 17.29
CA LYS A 36 -0.26 21.65 16.54
C LYS A 36 0.30 21.64 15.11
N GLY A 37 1.22 20.73 14.79
CA GLY A 37 2.00 20.73 13.55
C GLY A 37 1.31 20.13 12.32
N GLY A 38 0.10 19.59 12.44
CA GLY A 38 -0.69 19.16 11.28
C GLY A 38 -0.28 17.81 10.66
N TYR A 39 0.23 16.87 11.45
CA TYR A 39 0.60 15.51 11.06
C TYR A 39 -0.61 14.55 10.99
N GLY A 40 -1.74 15.05 10.49
CA GLY A 40 -2.97 14.27 10.32
C GLY A 40 -3.45 13.61 11.61
N ILE A 41 -3.64 12.29 11.57
CA ILE A 41 -4.24 11.52 12.67
C ILE A 41 -3.37 11.54 13.95
N ILE A 42 -2.05 11.59 13.80
CA ILE A 42 -1.11 11.62 14.93
C ILE A 42 -1.29 12.93 15.73
N SER A 43 -1.47 14.06 15.04
CA SER A 43 -1.75 15.34 15.69
C SER A 43 -3.07 15.32 16.47
N SER A 44 -4.12 14.72 15.90
CA SER A 44 -5.41 14.55 16.59
C SER A 44 -5.26 13.71 17.85
N ASP A 45 -4.56 12.57 17.76
CA ASP A 45 -4.37 11.67 18.89
C ASP A 45 -3.56 12.31 20.01
N PHE A 46 -2.47 13.00 19.68
CA PHE A 46 -1.68 13.72 20.68
C PHE A 46 -2.46 14.88 21.28
N SER A 47 -3.27 15.60 20.51
CA SER A 47 -4.15 16.66 21.04
C SER A 47 -5.17 16.11 22.05
N LYS A 48 -5.72 14.91 21.81
CA LYS A 48 -6.64 14.25 22.73
C LYS A 48 -5.93 13.80 24.00
N ALA A 49 -4.77 13.14 23.86
CA ALA A 49 -3.95 12.74 24.99
C ALA A 49 -3.57 13.94 25.88
N LEU A 50 -3.07 15.02 25.28
CA LEU A 50 -2.70 16.24 26.00
C LEU A 50 -3.89 16.91 26.69
N SER A 51 -5.09 16.84 26.11
CA SER A 51 -6.32 17.33 26.77
C SER A 51 -6.64 16.54 28.04
N GLY A 52 -6.43 15.22 28.00
CA GLY A 52 -6.54 14.36 29.19
C GLY A 52 -5.52 14.72 30.26
N VAL A 53 -4.26 14.95 29.86
CA VAL A 53 -3.19 15.41 30.76
C VAL A 53 -3.52 16.75 31.40
N ASN A 54 -3.98 17.73 30.61
CA ASN A 54 -4.40 19.05 31.10
C ASN A 54 -5.60 18.96 32.07
N SER A 55 -6.39 17.88 31.98
CA SER A 55 -7.51 17.60 32.87
C SER A 55 -7.09 16.85 34.14
N GLY A 56 -5.78 16.68 34.38
CA GLY A 56 -5.20 16.05 35.56
C GLY A 56 -4.89 14.56 35.42
N GLN A 57 -5.02 13.97 34.22
CA GLN A 57 -4.64 12.58 33.99
C GLN A 57 -3.13 12.43 33.81
N ARG A 58 -2.58 11.26 34.11
CA ARG A 58 -1.14 11.01 33.92
C ARG A 58 -0.87 10.77 32.43
N LEU A 59 0.22 11.34 31.91
CA LEU A 59 0.65 11.10 30.52
C LEU A 59 0.83 9.61 30.23
N GLU A 60 1.32 8.86 31.21
CA GLU A 60 1.44 7.39 31.15
C GLU A 60 0.12 6.72 30.75
N ASP A 61 -0.99 7.13 31.37
CA ASP A 61 -2.30 6.53 31.14
C ASP A 61 -2.85 6.90 29.75
N GLU A 62 -2.58 8.12 29.28
CA GLU A 62 -2.95 8.56 27.93
C GLU A 62 -2.16 7.83 26.85
N LEU A 63 -0.85 7.66 27.03
CA LEU A 63 -0.04 6.86 26.11
C LEU A 63 -0.50 5.40 26.09
N ARG A 64 -0.85 4.80 27.24
CA ARG A 64 -1.44 3.46 27.30
C ARG A 64 -2.77 3.37 26.55
N ARG A 65 -3.61 4.42 26.60
CA ARG A 65 -4.85 4.51 25.81
C ARG A 65 -4.55 4.55 24.31
N LEU A 66 -3.63 5.42 23.89
CA LEU A 66 -3.23 5.53 22.48
C LEU A 66 -2.67 4.21 21.94
N ILE A 67 -1.84 3.51 22.72
CA ILE A 67 -1.29 2.19 22.33
C ILE A 67 -2.44 1.22 22.04
N LYS A 68 -3.46 1.15 22.91
CA LYS A 68 -4.61 0.26 22.73
C LYS A 68 -5.49 0.63 21.54
N SER A 69 -5.59 1.91 21.18
CA SER A 69 -6.42 2.36 20.05
C SER A 69 -5.70 2.35 18.71
N SER A 70 -4.36 2.44 18.72
CA SER A 70 -3.55 2.47 17.50
C SER A 70 -3.59 1.14 16.75
N LYS A 71 -3.63 1.21 15.42
CA LYS A 71 -3.75 0.04 14.54
C LYS A 71 -2.47 -0.29 13.80
N SER A 72 -1.61 0.69 13.57
CA SER A 72 -0.29 0.50 12.97
C SER A 72 0.70 -0.06 13.99
N PRO A 73 1.40 -1.17 13.69
CA PRO A 73 2.48 -1.70 14.54
C PRO A 73 3.61 -0.69 14.76
N ASP A 74 3.94 0.11 13.75
CA ASP A 74 5.00 1.12 13.86
C ASP A 74 4.57 2.28 14.76
N TYR A 75 3.30 2.68 14.71
CA TYR A 75 2.78 3.68 15.63
C TYR A 75 2.72 3.16 17.08
N GLN A 76 2.30 1.90 17.26
CA GLN A 76 2.35 1.23 18.57
C GLN A 76 3.76 1.22 19.16
N ARG A 77 4.78 0.96 18.34
CA ARG A 77 6.20 0.99 18.76
C ARG A 77 6.63 2.39 19.19
N LEU A 78 6.29 3.42 18.43
CA LEU A 78 6.57 4.81 18.81
C LEU A 78 5.97 5.13 20.19
N LEU A 79 4.67 4.89 20.35
CA LEU A 79 3.95 5.16 21.59
C LEU A 79 4.52 4.36 22.78
N THR A 80 4.95 3.12 22.54
CA THR A 80 5.59 2.27 23.55
C THR A 80 6.96 2.82 23.96
N SER A 81 7.78 3.29 23.02
CA SER A 81 9.05 3.95 23.33
C SER A 81 8.85 5.24 24.10
N MET A 82 7.84 6.04 23.73
CA MET A 82 7.46 7.25 24.48
C MET A 82 7.02 6.89 25.90
N LEU A 83 6.18 5.87 26.07
CA LEU A 83 5.73 5.39 27.38
C LEU A 83 6.90 4.95 28.26
N ASN A 84 7.83 4.18 27.70
CA ASN A 84 9.02 3.72 28.42
C ASN A 84 9.94 4.88 28.83
N ASN A 85 10.06 5.92 27.99
CA ASN A 85 10.78 7.14 28.36
C ASN A 85 10.12 7.86 29.53
N VAL A 86 8.79 8.00 29.54
CA VAL A 86 8.04 8.61 30.65
C VAL A 86 8.20 7.82 31.95
N VAL A 87 8.12 6.50 31.88
CA VAL A 87 8.12 5.63 33.08
C VAL A 87 9.53 5.40 33.62
N SER A 88 10.51 5.23 32.73
CA SER A 88 11.83 4.70 33.08
C SER A 88 13.01 5.59 32.69
N ASN A 89 12.77 6.83 32.24
CA ASN A 89 13.81 7.79 31.81
C ASN A 89 14.84 7.20 30.84
N THR A 90 14.39 6.34 29.92
CA THR A 90 15.24 5.69 28.93
C THR A 90 15.64 6.66 27.81
N ASP A 91 16.72 6.37 27.09
CA ASP A 91 17.11 7.14 25.90
C ASP A 91 16.09 6.97 24.77
N LEU A 92 15.21 7.97 24.65
CA LEU A 92 14.21 8.04 23.60
C LEU A 92 14.82 8.41 22.25
N ALA A 93 15.91 9.19 22.23
CA ALA A 93 16.50 9.70 21.00
C ALA A 93 17.04 8.56 20.13
N ALA A 94 17.82 7.65 20.73
CA ALA A 94 18.33 6.46 20.03
C ALA A 94 17.19 5.56 19.50
N SER A 95 16.13 5.40 20.30
CA SER A 95 14.96 4.59 19.91
C SER A 95 14.20 5.20 18.73
N LEU A 96 14.04 6.53 18.72
CA LEU A 96 13.37 7.27 17.64
C LEU A 96 14.19 7.27 16.36
N GLU A 97 15.51 7.42 16.45
CA GLU A 97 16.39 7.37 15.28
C GLU A 97 16.30 6.02 14.57
N GLN A 98 16.34 4.93 15.34
CA GLN A 98 16.17 3.59 14.79
C GLN A 98 14.79 3.40 14.14
N GLN A 99 13.73 3.91 14.77
CA GLN A 99 12.37 3.80 14.22
C GLN A 99 12.17 4.65 12.97
N ALA A 100 12.70 5.88 12.96
CA ALA A 100 12.64 6.76 11.80
C ALA A 100 13.39 6.15 10.60
N SER A 101 14.60 5.63 10.82
CA SER A 101 15.37 4.95 9.77
C SER A 101 14.62 3.75 9.19
N ARG A 102 13.99 2.93 10.04
CA ARG A 102 13.18 1.79 9.58
C ARG A 102 11.94 2.24 8.80
N ALA A 103 11.27 3.28 9.25
CA ALA A 103 10.09 3.80 8.59
C ALA A 103 10.42 4.38 7.20
N GLU A 104 11.60 4.98 7.04
CA GLU A 104 12.12 5.45 5.76
C GLU A 104 12.54 4.31 4.83
N GLU A 105 13.21 3.28 5.37
CA GLU A 105 13.55 2.07 4.63
C GLU A 105 12.29 1.37 4.11
N ASN A 106 11.29 1.17 4.98
CA ASN A 106 9.99 0.61 4.61
C ASN A 106 9.29 1.44 3.53
N ARG A 107 9.32 2.78 3.62
CA ARG A 107 8.75 3.66 2.58
C ARG A 107 9.49 3.52 1.26
N THR A 108 10.82 3.47 1.31
CA THR A 108 11.67 3.31 0.13
C THR A 108 11.40 1.97 -0.55
N ASP A 109 11.27 0.90 0.22
CA ASP A 109 10.90 -0.42 -0.28
C ASP A 109 9.51 -0.46 -0.91
N ARG A 110 8.51 0.16 -0.27
CA ARG A 110 7.16 0.28 -0.84
C ARG A 110 7.20 1.05 -2.16
N LEU A 111 7.94 2.14 -2.22
CA LEU A 111 8.09 2.95 -3.44
C LEU A 111 8.81 2.15 -4.54
N LYS A 112 9.87 1.42 -4.20
CA LYS A 112 10.58 0.56 -5.13
C LYS A 112 9.67 -0.52 -5.73
N ARG A 113 8.89 -1.21 -4.89
CA ARG A 113 7.90 -2.20 -5.34
C ARG A 113 6.83 -1.58 -6.22
N TYR A 114 6.36 -0.38 -5.88
CA TYR A 114 5.41 0.35 -6.71
C TYR A 114 5.99 0.70 -8.08
N ILE A 115 7.23 1.20 -8.14
CA ILE A 115 7.93 1.49 -9.41
C ILE A 115 8.12 0.20 -10.22
N GLU A 116 8.51 -0.90 -9.57
CA GLU A 116 8.69 -2.21 -10.21
C GLU A 116 7.36 -2.71 -10.81
N ASP A 117 6.29 -2.72 -10.02
CA ASP A 117 4.94 -3.06 -10.47
C ASP A 117 4.52 -2.15 -11.63
N LEU A 118 4.75 -0.84 -11.52
CA LEU A 118 4.38 0.15 -12.53
C LEU A 118 5.14 -0.04 -13.84
N SER A 119 6.44 -0.32 -13.76
CA SER A 119 7.31 -0.54 -14.91
C SER A 119 6.99 -1.82 -15.67
N GLY A 120 6.52 -2.87 -14.97
CA GLY A 120 6.12 -4.14 -15.59
C GLY A 120 4.70 -4.14 -16.17
N LEU A 121 3.87 -3.14 -15.87
CA LEU A 121 2.48 -3.07 -16.37
C LEU A 121 2.40 -2.86 -17.90
N PRO A 122 3.11 -1.90 -18.51
CA PRO A 122 3.13 -1.74 -19.97
C PRO A 122 3.55 -3.02 -20.69
N GLU A 123 4.61 -3.69 -20.22
CA GLU A 123 5.09 -4.94 -20.81
C GLU A 123 4.01 -6.02 -20.78
N LYS A 124 3.38 -6.26 -19.62
CA LYS A 124 2.29 -7.24 -19.46
C LYS A 124 1.09 -6.89 -20.35
N ALA A 125 0.73 -5.62 -20.43
CA ALA A 125 -0.38 -5.15 -21.26
C ALA A 125 -0.10 -5.33 -22.76
N LEU A 126 1.12 -5.04 -23.21
CA LEU A 126 1.53 -5.25 -24.60
C LEU A 126 1.54 -6.74 -24.97
N ILE A 127 2.11 -7.60 -24.11
CA ILE A 127 2.09 -9.05 -24.34
C ILE A 127 0.65 -9.54 -24.45
N LEU A 128 -0.23 -9.19 -23.50
CA LEU A 128 -1.62 -9.61 -23.55
C LEU A 128 -2.35 -9.03 -24.77
N GLY A 129 -2.11 -7.77 -25.11
CA GLY A 129 -2.72 -7.07 -26.23
C GLY A 129 -2.32 -7.59 -27.61
N PHE A 130 -1.11 -8.14 -27.77
CA PHE A 130 -0.66 -8.75 -29.02
C PHE A 130 -0.86 -10.26 -29.06
N LEU A 131 -0.49 -10.97 -28.00
CA LEU A 131 -0.47 -12.43 -27.96
C LEU A 131 -1.88 -13.02 -27.97
N ALA A 132 -2.83 -12.43 -27.24
CA ALA A 132 -4.18 -12.96 -27.16
C ALA A 132 -4.91 -12.88 -28.52
N PRO A 133 -4.92 -11.74 -29.26
CA PRO A 133 -5.47 -11.70 -30.61
C PRO A 133 -4.78 -12.66 -31.59
N LEU A 134 -3.47 -12.87 -31.47
CA LEU A 134 -2.73 -13.80 -32.33
C LEU A 134 -3.17 -15.25 -32.09
N ILE A 135 -3.17 -15.71 -30.83
CA ILE A 135 -3.58 -17.09 -30.49
C ILE A 135 -5.05 -17.31 -30.81
N LEU A 136 -5.93 -16.38 -30.44
CA LEU A 136 -7.35 -16.47 -30.74
C LEU A 136 -7.59 -16.44 -32.27
N GLY A 137 -6.82 -15.65 -33.01
CA GLY A 137 -6.88 -15.59 -34.47
C GLY A 137 -6.50 -16.92 -35.11
N LEU A 138 -5.44 -17.57 -34.62
CA LEU A 138 -5.03 -18.91 -35.07
C LEU A 138 -6.13 -19.96 -34.82
N LEU A 139 -6.78 -19.91 -33.65
CA LEU A 139 -7.91 -20.79 -33.34
C LEU A 139 -9.12 -20.50 -34.25
N ALA A 140 -9.39 -19.23 -34.55
CA ALA A 140 -10.50 -18.83 -35.41
C ALA A 140 -10.36 -19.37 -36.84
N ILE A 141 -9.14 -19.41 -37.38
CA ILE A 141 -8.85 -19.94 -38.72
C ILE A 141 -8.65 -21.46 -38.74
N SER A 142 -8.62 -22.13 -37.59
CA SER A 142 -8.39 -23.59 -37.51
C SER A 142 -9.32 -24.44 -38.38
N PRO A 143 -10.62 -24.11 -38.60
CA PRO A 143 -11.47 -24.89 -39.49
C PRO A 143 -11.03 -24.81 -40.97
N PHE A 144 -10.43 -23.69 -41.38
CA PHE A 144 -9.89 -23.53 -42.73
C PHE A 144 -8.56 -24.30 -42.89
N LEU A 145 -7.70 -24.27 -41.87
CA LEU A 145 -6.44 -25.01 -41.86
C LEU A 145 -6.65 -26.53 -41.84
N LEU A 146 -7.64 -26.99 -41.07
CA LEU A 146 -7.99 -28.40 -40.94
C LEU A 146 -8.98 -28.88 -42.00
N GLY A 147 -9.52 -27.97 -42.84
CA GLY A 147 -10.55 -28.28 -43.84
C GLY A 147 -10.15 -29.37 -44.84
N GLY A 148 -8.86 -29.52 -45.12
CA GLY A 148 -8.34 -30.61 -45.97
C GLY A 148 -8.35 -32.00 -45.32
N LEU A 149 -8.67 -32.10 -44.03
CA LEU A 149 -8.80 -33.34 -43.27
C LEU A 149 -10.27 -33.75 -43.06
N GLN A 150 -11.21 -33.07 -43.73
CA GLN A 150 -12.62 -33.46 -43.72
C GLN A 150 -12.78 -34.88 -44.27
N GLY A 151 -13.25 -35.81 -43.43
CA GLY A 151 -13.44 -37.22 -43.79
C GLY A 151 -12.42 -38.19 -43.21
N VAL A 152 -11.37 -37.72 -42.52
CA VAL A 152 -10.45 -38.59 -41.78
C VAL A 152 -11.16 -39.14 -40.52
N PRO A 153 -11.20 -40.47 -40.30
CA PRO A 153 -11.83 -41.06 -39.13
C PRO A 153 -11.23 -40.52 -37.83
N GLY A 154 -12.07 -39.97 -36.95
CA GLY A 154 -11.65 -39.39 -35.67
C GLY A 154 -11.34 -37.89 -35.69
N VAL A 155 -11.36 -37.23 -36.86
CA VAL A 155 -11.18 -35.77 -36.97
C VAL A 155 -12.55 -35.08 -37.04
N THR A 156 -12.91 -34.34 -35.98
CA THR A 156 -14.10 -33.47 -36.00
C THR A 156 -13.66 -32.02 -36.14
N ILE A 157 -14.11 -31.35 -37.20
CA ILE A 157 -13.81 -29.94 -37.43
C ILE A 157 -14.93 -29.10 -36.83
N PRO A 158 -14.61 -28.20 -35.88
CA PRO A 158 -15.62 -27.32 -35.30
C PRO A 158 -16.21 -26.37 -36.36
N PRO A 159 -17.53 -26.09 -36.33
CA PRO A 159 -18.16 -25.15 -37.24
C PRO A 159 -17.54 -23.74 -37.16
N VAL A 160 -17.42 -23.08 -38.32
CA VAL A 160 -16.83 -21.73 -38.45
C VAL A 160 -17.56 -20.72 -37.56
N ASP A 161 -18.89 -20.78 -37.47
CA ASP A 161 -19.68 -19.86 -36.64
C ASP A 161 -19.35 -19.95 -35.15
N LYS A 162 -19.12 -21.17 -34.64
CA LYS A 162 -18.74 -21.40 -33.24
C LYS A 162 -17.34 -20.85 -32.95
N MET A 163 -16.41 -21.02 -33.90
CA MET A 163 -15.05 -20.48 -33.80
C MET A 163 -15.02 -18.95 -33.86
N MET A 164 -15.82 -18.34 -34.74
CA MET A 164 -15.95 -16.89 -34.85
C MET A 164 -16.61 -16.28 -33.60
N PHE A 165 -17.60 -16.96 -33.02
CA PHE A 165 -18.18 -16.55 -31.74
C PHE A 165 -17.16 -16.63 -30.61
N ALA A 166 -16.41 -17.74 -30.51
CA ALA A 166 -15.36 -17.91 -29.51
C ALA A 166 -14.24 -16.87 -29.67
N TYR A 167 -13.85 -16.53 -30.90
CA TYR A 167 -12.89 -15.47 -31.20
C TYR A 167 -13.36 -14.10 -30.70
N LYS A 168 -14.57 -13.68 -31.07
CA LYS A 168 -15.13 -12.39 -30.64
C LYS A 168 -15.30 -12.33 -29.12
N GLY A 169 -15.78 -13.42 -28.51
CA GLY A 169 -15.89 -13.54 -27.06
C GLY A 169 -14.53 -13.46 -26.36
N GLY A 170 -13.53 -14.17 -26.89
CA GLY A 170 -12.16 -14.15 -26.39
C GLY A 170 -11.52 -12.76 -26.45
N LEU A 171 -11.70 -12.04 -27.57
CA LEU A 171 -11.23 -10.66 -27.69
C LEU A 171 -11.89 -9.71 -26.69
N LEU A 172 -13.20 -9.85 -26.47
CA LEU A 172 -13.93 -9.05 -25.48
C LEU A 172 -13.35 -9.31 -24.07
N VAL A 173 -13.10 -10.58 -23.72
CA VAL A 173 -12.44 -10.94 -22.46
C VAL A 173 -11.04 -10.33 -22.36
N THR A 174 -10.24 -10.36 -23.43
CA THR A 174 -8.91 -9.72 -23.44
C THR A 174 -9.00 -8.21 -23.17
N ILE A 175 -9.93 -7.52 -23.80
CA ILE A 175 -10.14 -6.08 -23.59
C ILE A 175 -10.57 -5.82 -22.13
N VAL A 176 -11.47 -6.61 -21.58
CA VAL A 176 -11.89 -6.50 -20.18
C VAL A 176 -10.71 -6.72 -19.23
N LEU A 177 -9.86 -7.72 -19.48
CA LEU A 177 -8.66 -7.97 -18.68
C LEU A 177 -7.67 -6.80 -18.74
N LEU A 178 -7.46 -6.21 -19.91
CA LEU A 178 -6.59 -5.02 -20.07
C LEU A 178 -7.15 -3.82 -19.30
N VAL A 179 -8.46 -3.57 -19.37
CA VAL A 179 -9.12 -2.50 -18.62
C VAL A 179 -8.99 -2.74 -17.11
N LEU A 180 -9.21 -3.96 -16.64
CA LEU A 180 -9.05 -4.32 -15.23
C LEU A 180 -7.60 -4.15 -14.75
N MET A 181 -6.61 -4.52 -15.56
CA MET A 181 -5.20 -4.29 -15.26
C MET A 181 -4.87 -2.81 -15.11
N LEU A 182 -5.37 -1.96 -16.03
CA LEU A 182 -5.17 -0.51 -15.98
C LEU A 182 -5.85 0.14 -14.78
N LEU A 183 -7.08 -0.29 -14.45
CA LEU A 183 -7.79 0.22 -13.27
C LEU A 183 -7.13 -0.24 -11.96
N GLY A 184 -6.70 -1.50 -11.88
CA GLY A 184 -6.00 -2.06 -10.73
C GLY A 184 -4.64 -1.39 -10.47
N ALA A 185 -3.94 -0.97 -11.53
CA ALA A 185 -2.72 -0.19 -11.43
C ALA A 185 -2.93 1.17 -10.75
N LYS A 186 -3.98 1.90 -11.15
CA LYS A 186 -4.34 3.19 -10.58
C LYS A 186 -4.72 3.07 -9.10
N ALA A 187 -5.34 1.96 -8.70
CA ALA A 187 -5.76 1.69 -7.33
C ALA A 187 -4.59 1.36 -6.38
N LYS A 188 -3.41 0.99 -6.92
CA LYS A 188 -2.20 0.68 -6.14
C LYS A 188 -1.32 1.89 -5.83
N ASP A 189 -1.75 3.11 -6.18
CA ASP A 189 -1.02 4.32 -5.84
C ASP A 189 -0.77 4.38 -4.31
N PRO A 190 0.50 4.34 -3.86
CA PRO A 190 0.83 4.26 -2.44
C PRO A 190 0.49 5.54 -1.67
N GLY A 191 -0.11 6.55 -2.31
CA GLY A 191 -0.56 7.77 -1.63
C GLY A 191 0.63 8.53 -1.06
N VAL A 192 1.59 8.83 -1.93
CA VAL A 192 2.61 9.85 -1.65
C VAL A 192 2.02 11.25 -1.69
#